data_AF-A0A1C6GQK9-F1
#
_entry.id   AF-A0A1C6GQK9-F1
#
_cell.length_a   1.000
_cell.length_b   1.000
_cell.length_c   1.000
_cell.angle_alpha   90.00
_cell.angle_beta   90.00
_cell.angle_gamma   90.00
#
_symmetry.space_group_name_H-M   'P 1'
#
loop_
_entity.id
_entity.type
_entity.pdbx_description
1 polymer ?
#
loop_
_entity_poly.entity_id
_entity_poly.type
_entity_poly.pdbx_seq_one_letter_code
_entity_poly.pdbx_strand_id
1 'polypeptide(L)'
;MKRVLSLAIVLMLAFSCVFTAFAQTDDTASPDEAKKVTELKITKLPDKLTYTSEDVIEPDIDLSKIADENATEESLIKYFSQFNLELKLDLTGMEIEAVYSDGTTEKVDTKDCKAELADPFNYGDFLKAIYDYEKNLPEFTEDMTEDEFYELLEKALKVLVDMVYREYTVNVSYQDAQTSYKITLENIDDPFNPDLPDDNDRYEVVSVKAPEKVNYTKADIVDLADYDYDDEPIYGFTPDYKGMEVVVKDIVTGKTYTIKFDGTEDIYVDDVCVDFPDDKDQKFKVGCQIDVNELLGLDEDEEYMTDVDFSFVVKYNVSKSAVTSSTKDTATKDTVTKSATGGNGAVQTGNPMTAVSVALVMLVASGAMFVCYRRKIEK
;
A
#
# COMPACT_ATOMS: atom_id res chain seq x y z
N MET A 1 35.50 8.53 -72.77
CA MET A 1 34.44 7.74 -73.44
C MET A 1 33.68 6.78 -72.52
N LYS A 2 34.32 5.99 -71.62
CA LYS A 2 33.59 5.07 -70.72
C LYS A 2 32.64 5.73 -69.69
N ARG A 3 32.93 6.96 -69.21
CA ARG A 3 32.04 7.69 -68.28
C ARG A 3 30.84 8.37 -68.95
N VAL A 4 30.90 8.64 -70.26
CA VAL A 4 29.80 9.26 -71.02
C VAL A 4 28.78 8.21 -71.46
N LEU A 5 29.24 7.00 -71.79
CA LEU A 5 28.36 5.88 -72.16
C LEU A 5 27.53 5.38 -70.96
N SER A 6 28.10 5.42 -69.76
CA SER A 6 27.40 5.01 -68.53
C SER A 6 26.29 5.98 -68.11
N LEU A 7 26.47 7.29 -68.37
CA LEU A 7 25.45 8.30 -68.07
C LEU A 7 24.26 8.21 -69.04
N ALA A 8 24.52 7.89 -70.31
CA ALA A 8 23.47 7.73 -71.32
C ALA A 8 22.58 6.50 -71.08
N ILE A 9 23.16 5.40 -70.58
CA ILE A 9 22.40 4.17 -70.26
C ILE A 9 21.52 4.38 -69.02
N VAL A 10 22.01 5.10 -68.00
CA VAL A 10 21.23 5.45 -66.80
C VAL A 10 20.09 6.43 -67.14
N LEU A 11 20.32 7.39 -68.04
CA LEU A 11 19.27 8.29 -68.54
C LEU A 11 18.21 7.56 -69.38
N MET A 12 18.59 6.60 -70.23
CA MET A 12 17.60 5.82 -71.00
C MET A 12 16.77 4.87 -70.12
N LEU A 13 17.36 4.27 -69.08
CA LEU A 13 16.64 3.46 -68.09
C LEU A 13 15.67 4.30 -67.25
N ALA A 14 16.09 5.49 -66.81
CA ALA A 14 15.22 6.42 -66.08
C ALA A 14 14.05 6.93 -66.94
N PHE A 15 14.25 7.17 -68.24
CA PHE A 15 13.16 7.56 -69.14
C PHE A 15 12.20 6.40 -69.46
N SER A 16 12.64 5.14 -69.44
CA SER A 16 11.75 3.99 -69.68
C SER A 16 10.73 3.76 -68.56
N CYS A 17 11.05 4.15 -67.32
CA CYS A 17 10.12 4.07 -66.19
C CYS A 17 9.06 5.20 -66.19
N VAL A 18 9.33 6.32 -66.85
CA VAL A 18 8.42 7.49 -66.89
C VAL A 18 7.29 7.28 -67.91
N PHE A 19 7.52 6.50 -68.98
CA PHE A 19 6.49 6.28 -70.02
C PHE A 19 5.51 5.13 -69.71
N THR A 20 5.81 4.24 -68.77
CA THR A 20 4.81 3.29 -68.24
C THR A 20 3.84 3.90 -67.22
N ALA A 21 4.09 5.13 -66.76
CA ALA A 21 3.19 5.86 -65.86
C ALA A 21 2.13 6.72 -66.59
N PHE A 22 2.18 6.82 -67.93
CA PHE A 22 1.23 7.61 -68.74
C PHE A 22 0.45 6.77 -69.76
N ALA A 23 0.17 5.51 -69.42
CA ALA A 23 -0.86 4.72 -70.08
C ALA A 23 -1.88 4.22 -69.04
N GLN A 24 -2.41 5.15 -68.23
CA GLN A 24 -3.70 4.94 -67.59
C GLN A 24 -4.74 5.61 -68.49
N THR A 25 -5.68 4.79 -68.96
CA THR A 25 -7.01 5.19 -69.35
C THR A 25 -7.53 6.28 -68.41
N ASP A 26 -8.12 7.34 -68.95
CA ASP A 26 -8.85 8.36 -68.18
C ASP A 26 -9.99 7.69 -67.38
N ASP A 27 -9.67 7.17 -66.20
CA ASP A 27 -10.62 6.85 -65.15
C ASP A 27 -10.63 8.08 -64.24
N THR A 28 -11.56 9.00 -64.51
CA THR A 28 -11.78 10.23 -63.76
C THR A 28 -12.46 9.97 -62.41
N ALA A 29 -11.99 8.98 -61.67
CA ALA A 29 -12.19 8.94 -60.23
C ALA A 29 -11.13 9.86 -59.60
N SER A 30 -11.54 11.06 -59.19
CA SER A 30 -10.78 11.77 -58.15
C SER A 30 -10.53 10.76 -57.02
N PRO A 31 -9.31 10.59 -56.50
CA PRO A 31 -9.11 9.74 -55.34
C PRO A 31 -10.08 10.22 -54.27
N ASP A 32 -11.03 9.39 -53.86
CA ASP A 32 -11.87 9.69 -52.70
C ASP A 32 -10.88 9.92 -51.55
N GLU A 33 -10.88 11.16 -51.04
CA GLU A 33 -10.05 11.54 -49.92
C GLU A 33 -10.38 10.58 -48.79
N ALA A 34 -9.39 9.81 -48.32
CA ALA A 34 -9.61 8.78 -47.31
C ALA A 34 -10.33 9.42 -46.11
N LYS A 35 -11.49 8.86 -45.72
CA LYS A 35 -12.30 9.41 -44.63
C LYS A 35 -11.44 9.49 -43.38
N LYS A 36 -11.24 10.71 -42.87
CA LYS A 36 -10.43 10.96 -41.68
C LYS A 36 -11.32 10.96 -40.44
N VAL A 37 -10.88 10.30 -39.37
CA VAL A 37 -11.54 10.41 -38.06
C VAL A 37 -11.35 11.82 -37.51
N THR A 38 -12.44 12.48 -37.15
CA THR A 38 -12.46 13.84 -36.59
C THR A 38 -12.74 13.85 -35.09
N GLU A 39 -13.44 12.85 -34.57
CA GLU A 39 -13.81 12.75 -33.15
C GLU A 39 -13.92 11.28 -32.73
N LEU A 40 -13.58 11.00 -31.47
CA LEU A 40 -13.91 9.75 -30.79
C LEU A 40 -14.90 10.01 -29.68
N LYS A 41 -15.95 9.19 -29.63
CA LYS A 41 -16.99 9.29 -28.63
C LYS A 41 -17.08 8.00 -27.84
N ILE A 42 -16.90 8.10 -26.53
CA ILE A 42 -17.20 7.01 -25.60
C ILE A 42 -18.72 6.93 -25.48
N THR A 43 -19.32 5.82 -25.90
CA THR A 43 -20.75 5.55 -25.75
C THR A 43 -21.04 4.67 -24.54
N LYS A 44 -20.05 3.89 -24.10
CA LYS A 44 -20.05 3.14 -22.83
C LYS A 44 -18.65 3.13 -22.23
N LEU A 45 -18.53 3.43 -20.94
CA LEU A 45 -17.28 3.32 -20.18
C LEU A 45 -16.81 1.85 -20.07
N PRO A 46 -15.51 1.59 -19.84
CA PRO A 46 -15.03 0.25 -19.52
C PRO A 46 -15.67 -0.28 -18.23
N ASP A 47 -15.67 -1.60 -18.09
CA ASP A 47 -16.24 -2.26 -16.92
C ASP A 47 -15.37 -2.02 -15.66
N LYS A 48 -14.05 -1.79 -15.83
CA LYS A 48 -13.10 -1.46 -14.76
C LYS A 48 -12.78 0.04 -14.73
N LEU A 49 -13.15 0.71 -13.64
CA LEU A 49 -12.88 2.14 -13.39
C LEU A 49 -12.03 2.40 -12.14
N THR A 50 -11.86 1.37 -11.31
CA THR A 50 -11.02 1.39 -10.11
C THR A 50 -9.84 0.47 -10.34
N TYR A 51 -8.65 0.94 -10.00
CA TYR A 51 -7.38 0.22 -10.14
C TYR A 51 -6.69 0.11 -8.78
N THR A 52 -5.85 -0.90 -8.61
CA THR A 52 -5.08 -1.14 -7.38
C THR A 52 -3.58 -1.26 -7.69
N SER A 53 -2.76 -1.51 -6.67
CA SER A 53 -1.32 -1.76 -6.80
C SER A 53 -0.99 -2.92 -7.77
N GLU A 54 -1.85 -3.94 -7.85
CA GLU A 54 -1.66 -5.10 -8.74
C GLU A 54 -1.72 -4.75 -10.24
N ASP A 55 -2.45 -3.67 -10.56
CA ASP A 55 -2.57 -3.16 -11.92
C ASP A 55 -1.39 -2.31 -12.35
N VAL A 56 -0.50 -1.94 -11.42
CA VAL A 56 0.68 -1.14 -11.74
C VAL A 56 1.63 -1.96 -12.60
N ILE A 57 2.16 -1.33 -13.64
CA ILE A 57 3.31 -1.82 -14.38
C ILE A 57 4.53 -1.32 -13.64
N GLU A 58 5.24 -2.24 -12.99
CA GLU A 58 6.36 -1.88 -12.14
C GLU A 58 7.51 -1.27 -12.95
N PRO A 59 7.99 -0.08 -12.55
CA PRO A 59 9.16 0.53 -13.18
C PRO A 59 10.43 -0.24 -12.79
N ASP A 60 11.37 -0.37 -13.73
CA ASP A 60 12.69 -0.97 -13.50
C ASP A 60 13.60 0.00 -12.72
N ILE A 61 13.35 0.11 -11.42
CA ILE A 61 14.08 0.99 -10.50
C ILE A 61 15.27 0.23 -9.91
N ASP A 62 16.46 0.74 -10.16
CA ASP A 62 17.70 0.32 -9.51
C ASP A 62 17.78 0.95 -8.11
N LEU A 63 17.28 0.22 -7.11
CA LEU A 63 17.31 0.66 -5.71
C LEU A 63 18.74 0.83 -5.16
N SER A 64 19.77 0.28 -5.81
CA SER A 64 21.16 0.52 -5.39
C SER A 64 21.56 1.99 -5.50
N LYS A 65 20.86 2.78 -6.32
CA LYS A 65 21.05 4.23 -6.41
C LYS A 65 20.74 4.96 -5.12
N ILE A 66 19.82 4.46 -4.31
CA ILE A 66 19.47 5.04 -3.00
C ILE A 66 20.58 4.77 -1.99
N ALA A 67 21.23 3.62 -2.08
CA ALA A 67 22.30 3.20 -1.17
C ALA A 67 23.69 3.76 -1.52
N ASP A 68 23.82 4.55 -2.60
CA ASP A 68 25.08 5.19 -2.97
C ASP A 68 25.40 6.32 -1.99
N GLU A 69 26.49 6.20 -1.25
CA GLU A 69 26.96 7.20 -0.28
C GLU A 69 27.26 8.58 -0.92
N ASN A 70 27.43 8.64 -2.25
CA ASN A 70 27.64 9.88 -3.00
C ASN A 70 26.34 10.45 -3.59
N ALA A 71 25.20 9.77 -3.43
CA ALA A 71 23.93 10.26 -3.91
C ALA A 71 23.55 11.56 -3.19
N THR A 72 23.19 12.56 -3.98
CA THR A 72 22.56 13.79 -3.49
C THR A 72 21.06 13.76 -3.72
N GLU A 73 20.30 14.53 -2.94
CA GLU A 73 18.86 14.76 -3.15
C GLU A 73 18.55 15.08 -4.64
N GLU A 74 19.29 16.02 -5.24
CA GLU A 74 19.10 16.39 -6.65
C GLU A 74 19.37 15.22 -7.60
N SER A 75 20.37 14.39 -7.31
CA SER A 75 20.72 13.23 -8.14
C SER A 75 19.65 12.13 -8.07
N LEU A 76 19.07 11.92 -6.89
CA LEU A 76 18.00 10.96 -6.67
C LEU A 76 16.70 11.46 -7.31
N ILE A 77 16.29 12.71 -7.07
CA ILE A 77 15.12 13.30 -7.73
C ILE A 77 15.24 13.16 -9.25
N LYS A 78 16.40 13.51 -9.81
CA LYS A 78 16.65 13.39 -11.26
C LYS A 78 16.58 11.94 -11.76
N TYR A 79 17.02 10.97 -10.96
CA TYR A 79 16.91 9.55 -11.30
C TYR A 79 15.44 9.11 -11.30
N PHE A 80 14.72 9.39 -10.22
CA PHE A 80 13.32 9.00 -10.07
C PHE A 80 12.36 9.74 -11.02
N SER A 81 12.70 10.96 -11.47
CA SER A 81 11.90 11.70 -12.46
C SER A 81 11.77 11.01 -13.81
N GLN A 82 12.57 9.98 -14.08
CA GLN A 82 12.49 9.19 -15.31
C GLN A 82 11.32 8.22 -15.31
N PHE A 83 10.74 7.93 -14.14
CA PHE A 83 9.66 6.97 -13.97
C PHE A 83 8.35 7.69 -13.72
N ASN A 84 7.29 7.19 -14.35
CA ASN A 84 5.92 7.63 -14.14
C ASN A 84 5.06 6.41 -13.80
N LEU A 85 3.94 6.65 -13.14
CA LEU A 85 2.92 5.63 -12.93
C LEU A 85 2.44 5.10 -14.28
N GLU A 86 2.56 3.79 -14.46
CA GLU A 86 1.99 3.07 -15.59
C GLU A 86 1.02 2.03 -15.06
N LEU A 87 -0.13 1.89 -15.71
CA LEU A 87 -1.18 0.95 -15.33
C LEU A 87 -1.48 0.00 -16.49
N LYS A 88 -1.82 -1.24 -16.16
CA LYS A 88 -2.40 -2.25 -17.05
C LYS A 88 -3.86 -1.87 -17.33
N LEU A 89 -4.07 -0.81 -18.10
CA LEU A 89 -5.41 -0.28 -18.41
C LEU A 89 -6.24 -1.33 -19.15
N ASP A 90 -7.43 -1.62 -18.62
CA ASP A 90 -8.38 -2.57 -19.20
C ASP A 90 -9.56 -1.84 -19.85
N LEU A 91 -9.66 -1.94 -21.18
CA LEU A 91 -10.75 -1.38 -21.97
C LEU A 91 -11.91 -2.36 -22.19
N THR A 92 -11.93 -3.49 -21.48
CA THR A 92 -13.01 -4.48 -21.58
C THR A 92 -14.36 -3.85 -21.26
N GLY A 93 -15.35 -4.16 -22.09
CA GLY A 93 -16.72 -3.64 -21.96
C GLY A 93 -16.92 -2.20 -22.43
N MET A 94 -15.87 -1.49 -22.83
CA MET A 94 -15.95 -0.13 -23.37
C MET A 94 -16.54 -0.15 -24.79
N GLU A 95 -17.38 0.84 -25.12
CA GLU A 95 -17.87 1.08 -26.47
C GLU A 95 -17.46 2.47 -26.96
N ILE A 96 -16.81 2.52 -28.13
CA ILE A 96 -16.31 3.75 -28.75
C ILE A 96 -16.83 3.84 -30.18
N GLU A 97 -17.20 5.05 -30.57
CA GLU A 97 -17.59 5.41 -31.93
C GLU A 97 -16.61 6.45 -32.51
N ALA A 98 -16.14 6.21 -33.73
CA ALA A 98 -15.37 7.16 -34.51
C ALA A 98 -16.30 7.96 -35.42
N VAL A 99 -16.24 9.28 -35.33
CA VAL A 99 -16.92 10.19 -36.26
C VAL A 99 -15.94 10.59 -37.34
N TYR A 100 -16.33 10.41 -38.59
CA TYR A 100 -15.51 10.72 -39.76
C TYR A 100 -15.84 12.10 -40.35
N SER A 101 -14.92 12.64 -41.14
CA SER A 101 -15.03 13.94 -41.81
C SER A 101 -16.26 14.11 -42.71
N ASP A 102 -16.87 13.02 -43.16
CA ASP A 102 -18.11 13.02 -43.95
C ASP A 102 -19.39 12.96 -43.08
N GLY A 103 -19.24 13.00 -41.76
CA GLY A 103 -20.32 12.93 -40.78
C GLY A 103 -20.82 11.51 -40.48
N THR A 104 -20.21 10.47 -41.06
CA THR A 104 -20.54 9.08 -40.72
C THR A 104 -19.91 8.68 -39.39
N THR A 105 -20.48 7.64 -38.76
CA THR A 105 -20.03 7.13 -37.47
C THR A 105 -19.91 5.62 -37.54
N GLU A 106 -18.80 5.08 -37.05
CA GLU A 106 -18.55 3.63 -37.00
C GLU A 106 -18.08 3.21 -35.61
N LYS A 107 -18.44 1.99 -35.20
CA LYS A 107 -17.94 1.39 -33.96
C LYS A 107 -16.46 1.04 -34.13
N VAL A 108 -15.66 1.36 -33.12
CA VAL A 108 -14.23 1.05 -33.06
C VAL A 108 -14.02 -0.16 -32.14
N ASP A 109 -13.21 -1.13 -32.58
CA ASP A 109 -12.74 -2.20 -31.70
C ASP A 109 -11.71 -1.61 -30.73
N THR A 110 -11.92 -1.78 -29.43
CA THR A 110 -11.05 -1.21 -28.39
C THR A 110 -9.63 -1.76 -28.44
N LYS A 111 -9.41 -2.91 -29.10
CA LYS A 111 -8.07 -3.46 -29.37
C LYS A 111 -7.25 -2.62 -30.35
N ASP A 112 -7.91 -1.83 -31.19
CA ASP A 112 -7.25 -0.90 -32.11
C ASP A 112 -6.98 0.46 -31.46
N CYS A 113 -7.46 0.68 -30.23
CA CYS A 113 -7.21 1.89 -29.46
C CYS A 113 -5.92 1.80 -28.64
N LYS A 114 -5.29 2.94 -28.40
CA LYS A 114 -4.23 3.10 -27.40
C LYS A 114 -4.78 3.85 -26.19
N ALA A 115 -4.57 3.31 -24.99
CA ALA A 115 -4.91 3.96 -23.72
C ALA A 115 -3.66 4.30 -22.90
N GLU A 116 -3.62 5.49 -22.31
CA GLU A 116 -2.54 5.93 -21.43
C GLU A 116 -3.04 6.99 -20.44
N LEU A 117 -2.34 7.15 -19.31
CA LEU A 117 -2.65 8.22 -18.35
C LEU A 117 -2.25 9.59 -18.95
N ALA A 118 -3.14 10.58 -18.83
CA ALA A 118 -2.90 11.92 -19.34
C ALA A 118 -1.87 12.71 -18.50
N ASP A 119 -1.88 12.46 -17.20
CA ASP A 119 -1.07 13.11 -16.19
C ASP A 119 -0.65 12.05 -15.16
N PRO A 120 0.24 11.12 -15.54
CA PRO A 120 0.67 10.07 -14.62
C PRO A 120 1.45 10.69 -13.46
N PHE A 121 1.29 10.09 -12.28
CA PHE A 121 2.13 10.41 -11.13
C PHE A 121 3.62 10.22 -11.48
N ASN A 122 4.49 11.15 -11.07
CA ASN A 122 5.92 11.08 -11.30
C ASN A 122 6.67 10.76 -10.00
N TYR A 123 7.55 9.76 -10.04
CA TYR A 123 8.28 9.31 -8.85
C TYR A 123 9.30 10.33 -8.35
N GLY A 124 9.85 11.18 -9.22
CA GLY A 124 10.77 12.25 -8.83
C GLY A 124 10.05 13.41 -8.14
N ASP A 125 8.85 13.77 -8.61
CA ASP A 125 8.02 14.78 -7.94
C ASP A 125 7.57 14.31 -6.55
N PHE A 126 7.26 13.02 -6.42
CA PHE A 126 6.99 12.39 -5.13
C PHE A 126 8.19 12.47 -4.19
N LEU A 127 9.37 12.04 -4.66
CA LEU A 127 10.58 12.09 -3.86
C LEU A 127 10.95 13.53 -3.47
N LYS A 128 10.68 14.50 -4.34
CA LYS A 128 10.84 15.91 -4.02
C LYS A 128 9.86 16.37 -2.93
N ALA A 129 8.59 16.00 -3.03
CA ALA A 129 7.59 16.34 -2.01
C ALA A 129 7.97 15.79 -0.63
N ILE A 130 8.57 14.60 -0.60
CA ILE A 130 9.14 13.99 0.60
C ILE A 130 10.25 14.84 1.19
N TYR A 131 11.27 15.21 0.41
CA TYR A 131 12.37 16.02 0.90
C TYR A 131 11.92 17.42 1.34
N ASP A 132 10.98 18.01 0.60
CA ASP A 132 10.37 19.28 0.98
C ASP A 132 9.61 19.14 2.29
N TYR A 133 8.92 18.02 2.53
CA TYR A 133 8.24 17.76 3.79
C TYR A 133 9.24 17.58 4.95
N GLU A 134 10.26 16.75 4.79
CA GLU A 134 11.32 16.51 5.78
C GLU A 134 11.97 17.83 6.24
N LYS A 135 12.29 18.72 5.30
CA LYS A 135 12.90 20.03 5.60
C LYS A 135 11.98 20.96 6.40
N ASN A 136 10.68 20.77 6.29
CA ASN A 136 9.66 21.60 6.94
C ASN A 136 9.04 20.91 8.17
N LEU A 137 9.51 19.71 8.53
CA LEU A 137 9.04 18.95 9.67
C LEU A 137 9.47 19.67 10.96
N PRO A 138 8.55 19.96 11.89
CA PRO A 138 8.92 20.65 13.12
C PRO A 138 9.83 19.76 13.97
N GLU A 139 10.71 20.39 14.76
CA GLU A 139 11.61 19.64 15.65
C GLU A 139 10.80 18.86 16.69
N PHE A 140 11.09 17.56 16.82
CA PHE A 140 10.53 16.74 17.88
C PHE A 140 11.06 17.19 19.24
N THR A 141 10.16 17.62 20.12
CA THR A 141 10.51 18.04 21.49
C THR A 141 10.34 16.88 22.47
N GLU A 142 11.05 16.93 23.61
CA GLU A 142 10.95 15.89 24.66
C GLU A 142 9.57 15.86 25.33
N ASP A 143 8.80 16.95 25.24
CA ASP A 143 7.46 17.11 25.81
C ASP A 143 6.34 16.84 24.79
N MET A 144 6.66 16.44 23.56
CA MET A 144 5.67 16.08 22.55
C MET A 144 4.92 14.82 22.99
N THR A 145 3.59 14.89 22.98
CA THR A 145 2.73 13.74 23.27
C THR A 145 2.65 12.80 22.07
N GLU A 146 2.30 11.54 22.33
CA GLU A 146 2.09 10.54 21.29
C GLU A 146 1.01 10.97 20.27
N ASP A 147 -0.08 11.57 20.74
CA ASP A 147 -1.14 12.11 19.88
C ASP A 147 -0.64 13.23 18.96
N GLU A 148 0.19 14.16 19.48
CA GLU A 148 0.79 15.24 18.68
C GLU A 148 1.77 14.70 17.62
N PHE A 149 2.48 13.62 17.96
CA PHE A 149 3.36 12.91 17.03
C PHE A 149 2.57 12.24 15.90
N TYR A 150 1.50 11.51 16.21
CA TYR A 150 0.66 10.87 15.18
C TYR A 150 -0.06 11.88 14.31
N GLU A 151 -0.59 12.97 14.86
CA GLU A 151 -1.21 14.04 14.06
C GLU A 151 -0.25 14.62 13.02
N LEU A 152 1.04 14.71 13.37
CA LEU A 152 2.07 15.23 12.49
C LEU A 152 2.38 14.24 11.38
N LEU A 153 2.51 12.95 11.72
CA LEU A 153 2.71 11.87 10.75
C LEU A 153 1.51 11.71 9.80
N GLU A 154 0.29 11.79 10.31
CA GLU A 154 -0.93 11.69 9.48
C GLU A 154 -0.99 12.83 8.47
N LYS A 155 -0.69 14.07 8.88
CA LYS A 155 -0.61 15.22 7.97
C LYS A 155 0.48 15.04 6.93
N ALA A 156 1.63 14.47 7.31
CA ALA A 156 2.72 14.16 6.38
C ALA A 156 2.27 13.17 5.30
N LEU A 157 1.75 12.05 5.77
CA LEU A 157 1.43 10.93 4.92
C LEU A 157 0.23 11.24 4.02
N LYS A 158 -0.74 11.99 4.52
CA LYS A 158 -1.90 12.39 3.72
C LYS A 158 -1.51 13.14 2.45
N VAL A 159 -0.54 14.06 2.53
CA VAL A 159 -0.05 14.78 1.35
C VAL A 159 0.54 13.81 0.33
N LEU A 160 1.31 12.82 0.79
CA LEU A 160 1.96 11.82 -0.05
C LEU A 160 0.94 10.84 -0.67
N VAL A 161 -0.04 10.40 0.12
CA VAL A 161 -1.15 9.52 -0.31
C VAL A 161 -2.02 10.22 -1.35
N ASP A 162 -2.43 11.47 -1.12
CA ASP A 162 -3.28 12.22 -2.04
C ASP A 162 -2.57 12.52 -3.39
N MET A 163 -1.23 12.51 -3.44
CA MET A 163 -0.48 12.61 -4.70
C MET A 163 -0.61 11.37 -5.58
N VAL A 164 -0.73 10.19 -4.97
CA VAL A 164 -0.77 8.88 -5.64
C VAL A 164 -2.21 8.42 -5.86
N TYR A 165 -3.03 8.44 -4.81
CA TYR A 165 -4.39 7.92 -4.79
C TYR A 165 -5.39 9.04 -5.08
N ARG A 166 -5.40 9.45 -6.34
CA ARG A 166 -6.28 10.50 -6.86
C ARG A 166 -7.05 10.01 -8.08
N GLU A 167 -7.97 10.85 -8.53
CA GLU A 167 -8.62 10.63 -9.81
C GLU A 167 -7.63 10.88 -10.97
N TYR A 168 -7.46 9.88 -11.82
CA TYR A 168 -6.65 9.98 -13.04
C TYR A 168 -7.53 10.12 -14.27
N THR A 169 -6.97 10.78 -15.29
CA THR A 169 -7.60 10.85 -16.62
C THR A 169 -6.90 9.87 -17.54
N VAL A 170 -7.67 8.97 -18.14
CA VAL A 170 -7.19 8.05 -19.18
C VAL A 170 -7.52 8.64 -20.54
N ASN A 171 -6.50 8.80 -21.36
CA ASN A 171 -6.60 9.18 -22.75
C ASN A 171 -6.75 7.92 -23.60
N VAL A 172 -7.80 7.86 -24.41
CA VAL A 172 -8.00 6.80 -25.40
C VAL A 172 -7.91 7.41 -26.78
N SER A 173 -6.98 6.91 -27.58
CA SER A 173 -6.72 7.39 -28.94
C SER A 173 -6.93 6.28 -29.97
N TYR A 174 -7.44 6.68 -31.13
CA TYR A 174 -7.62 5.85 -32.31
C TYR A 174 -7.39 6.75 -33.54
N GLN A 175 -6.40 6.39 -34.35
CA GLN A 175 -5.86 7.25 -35.40
C GLN A 175 -5.45 8.63 -34.85
N ASP A 176 -5.90 9.72 -35.49
CA ASP A 176 -5.56 11.11 -35.11
C ASP A 176 -6.54 11.71 -34.08
N ALA A 177 -7.51 10.92 -33.58
CA ALA A 177 -8.52 11.40 -32.66
C ALA A 177 -8.35 10.79 -31.26
N GLN A 178 -8.86 11.50 -30.27
CA GLN A 178 -8.71 11.14 -28.86
C GLN A 178 -9.98 11.51 -28.08
N THR A 179 -10.25 10.71 -27.07
CA THR A 179 -11.27 10.94 -26.05
C THR A 179 -10.70 10.57 -24.68
N SER A 180 -11.42 10.84 -23.60
CA SER A 180 -10.93 10.52 -22.27
C SER A 180 -12.04 10.16 -21.29
N TYR A 181 -11.64 9.42 -20.25
CA TYR A 181 -12.49 9.10 -19.10
C TYR A 181 -11.68 9.15 -17.81
N LYS A 182 -12.37 9.04 -16.67
CA LYS A 182 -11.77 9.11 -15.34
C LYS A 182 -11.71 7.73 -14.69
N ILE A 183 -10.63 7.48 -13.95
CA ILE A 183 -10.43 6.31 -13.11
C ILE A 183 -9.94 6.72 -11.73
N THR A 184 -10.05 5.83 -10.77
CA THR A 184 -9.45 5.98 -9.44
C THR A 184 -8.41 4.91 -9.21
N LEU A 185 -7.32 5.27 -8.52
CA LEU A 185 -6.40 4.32 -7.91
C LEU A 185 -6.79 4.21 -6.44
N GLU A 186 -7.13 3.01 -5.99
CA GLU A 186 -7.48 2.74 -4.60
C GLU A 186 -6.28 2.25 -3.81
N ASN A 187 -6.17 2.76 -2.59
CA ASN A 187 -5.22 2.27 -1.60
C ASN A 187 -5.90 1.15 -0.81
N ILE A 188 -5.71 -0.10 -1.26
CA ILE A 188 -6.23 -1.28 -0.56
C ILE A 188 -5.45 -1.57 0.73
N ASP A 189 -4.23 -1.03 0.84
CA ASP A 189 -3.36 -1.16 2.00
C ASP A 189 -3.22 0.19 2.72
N ASP A 190 -4.32 0.95 2.88
CA ASP A 190 -4.26 2.20 3.64
C ASP A 190 -3.99 1.88 5.11
N PRO A 191 -2.78 2.18 5.65
CA PRO A 191 -2.45 1.86 7.03
C PRO A 191 -3.31 2.64 8.03
N PHE A 192 -4.05 3.64 7.55
CA PHE A 192 -4.85 4.57 8.33
C PHE A 192 -6.34 4.53 8.00
N ASN A 193 -6.80 3.63 7.12
CA ASN A 193 -8.24 3.47 6.90
C ASN A 193 -8.84 2.65 8.05
N PRO A 194 -9.61 3.27 8.96
CA PRO A 194 -10.18 2.57 10.11
C PRO A 194 -11.33 1.63 9.74
N ASP A 195 -11.78 1.68 8.49
CA ASP A 195 -12.95 0.96 7.96
C ASP A 195 -12.60 -0.10 6.91
N LEU A 196 -11.32 -0.36 6.60
CA LEU A 196 -10.97 -1.55 5.82
C LEU A 196 -11.08 -2.77 6.76
N PRO A 197 -12.00 -3.71 6.50
CA PRO A 197 -11.85 -5.04 7.08
C PRO A 197 -10.52 -5.59 6.57
N ASP A 198 -9.74 -6.26 7.43
CA ASP A 198 -8.73 -7.18 6.90
C ASP A 198 -9.55 -8.18 6.07
N ASP A 199 -9.45 -8.06 4.73
CA ASP A 199 -10.39 -8.65 3.75
C ASP A 199 -10.42 -10.19 3.81
N ASN A 200 -9.66 -10.77 4.75
CA ASN A 200 -9.45 -12.18 4.90
C ASN A 200 -9.69 -12.72 6.32
N ASP A 201 -10.19 -11.94 7.27
CA ASP A 201 -10.46 -12.45 8.61
C ASP A 201 -11.61 -13.48 8.62
N ARG A 202 -11.33 -14.68 9.13
CA ARG A 202 -12.38 -15.67 9.34
C ARG A 202 -13.23 -15.38 10.58
N TYR A 203 -12.63 -14.75 11.58
CA TYR A 203 -13.21 -14.64 12.93
C TYR A 203 -13.21 -13.18 13.43
N GLU A 204 -14.33 -12.76 14.00
CA GLU A 204 -14.41 -11.51 14.78
C GLU A 204 -14.46 -11.81 16.28
N VAL A 205 -13.76 -11.02 17.10
CA VAL A 205 -13.84 -11.13 18.57
C VAL A 205 -15.14 -10.48 19.07
N VAL A 206 -15.98 -11.26 19.74
CA VAL A 206 -17.27 -10.83 20.28
C VAL A 206 -17.13 -10.33 21.72
N SER A 207 -16.34 -11.02 22.54
CA SER A 207 -16.11 -10.61 23.93
C SER A 207 -14.88 -11.28 24.52
N VAL A 208 -14.21 -10.56 25.42
CA VAL A 208 -13.09 -11.06 26.20
C VAL A 208 -13.42 -10.93 27.68
N LYS A 209 -13.19 -12.01 28.43
CA LYS A 209 -13.23 -12.03 29.88
C LYS A 209 -11.81 -12.16 30.39
N ALA A 210 -11.39 -11.21 31.22
CA ALA A 210 -10.05 -11.15 31.78
C ALA A 210 -9.64 -12.44 32.55
N PRO A 211 -8.33 -12.72 32.63
CA PRO A 211 -7.81 -13.86 33.38
C PRO A 211 -8.02 -13.74 34.90
N GLU A 212 -7.71 -14.81 35.63
CA GLU A 212 -7.83 -14.86 37.09
C GLU A 212 -6.91 -13.85 37.78
N LYS A 213 -5.69 -13.67 37.24
CA LYS A 213 -4.69 -12.75 37.78
C LYS A 213 -4.61 -11.48 36.93
N VAL A 214 -5.23 -10.40 37.45
CA VAL A 214 -5.19 -9.06 36.84
C VAL A 214 -4.44 -8.03 37.68
N ASN A 215 -3.94 -8.40 38.86
CA ASN A 215 -3.18 -7.51 39.73
C ASN A 215 -1.78 -8.07 39.93
N TYR A 216 -0.77 -7.26 39.62
CA TYR A 216 0.64 -7.56 39.66
C TYR A 216 1.35 -6.57 40.59
N THR A 217 2.54 -6.96 41.03
CA THR A 217 3.34 -6.26 42.02
C THR A 217 4.82 -6.34 41.63
N LYS A 218 5.68 -5.63 42.36
CA LYS A 218 7.14 -5.75 42.22
C LYS A 218 7.67 -7.18 42.30
N ALA A 219 6.97 -8.07 43.01
CA ALA A 219 7.40 -9.47 43.13
C ALA A 219 7.18 -10.27 41.85
N ASP A 220 6.39 -9.74 40.91
CA ASP A 220 6.09 -10.37 39.63
C ASP A 220 7.04 -9.90 38.51
N ILE A 221 7.81 -8.83 38.74
CA ILE A 221 8.78 -8.31 37.78
C ILE A 221 9.93 -9.31 37.60
N VAL A 222 10.28 -9.53 36.35
CA VAL A 222 11.47 -10.24 35.88
C VAL A 222 12.34 -9.29 35.04
N ASP A 223 13.59 -9.69 34.88
CA ASP A 223 14.51 -9.08 33.91
C ASP A 223 14.12 -9.63 32.52
N LEU A 224 13.51 -8.79 31.69
CA LEU A 224 13.19 -9.16 30.32
C LEU A 224 14.50 -9.04 29.54
N ALA A 225 15.02 -10.16 29.05
CA ALA A 225 16.37 -10.29 28.50
C ALA A 225 16.62 -9.52 27.18
N ASP A 226 15.73 -8.61 26.80
CA ASP A 226 15.92 -7.68 25.70
C ASP A 226 16.65 -6.45 26.22
N TYR A 227 17.94 -6.40 25.92
CA TYR A 227 18.75 -5.20 26.09
C TYR A 227 18.18 -4.11 25.17
N ASP A 228 17.89 -2.94 25.72
CA ASP A 228 17.79 -1.75 24.88
C ASP A 228 19.16 -1.49 24.20
N TYR A 229 19.19 -0.61 23.20
CA TYR A 229 20.43 -0.26 22.49
C TYR A 229 21.50 0.38 23.40
N ASP A 230 21.16 0.73 24.65
CA ASP A 230 21.96 1.44 25.66
C ASP A 230 22.35 0.56 26.88
N ASP A 231 22.16 -0.77 26.81
CA ASP A 231 22.47 -1.75 27.85
C ASP A 231 21.67 -1.57 29.18
N GLU A 232 20.53 -0.86 29.17
CA GLU A 232 19.69 -0.72 30.38
C GLU A 232 18.73 -1.92 30.55
N PRO A 233 18.56 -2.44 31.79
CA PRO A 233 17.66 -3.56 32.04
C PRO A 233 16.19 -3.14 31.90
N ILE A 234 15.46 -3.83 31.02
CA ILE A 234 14.01 -3.66 30.87
C ILE A 234 13.32 -4.52 31.93
N TYR A 235 12.71 -3.85 32.92
CA TYR A 235 11.92 -4.51 33.95
C TYR A 235 10.50 -4.74 33.45
N GLY A 236 10.02 -5.99 33.52
CA GLY A 236 8.66 -6.28 33.11
C GLY A 236 8.14 -7.61 33.59
N PHE A 237 6.99 -8.04 33.10
CA PHE A 237 6.43 -9.36 33.40
C PHE A 237 5.53 -9.84 32.27
N THR A 238 5.51 -11.15 32.04
CA THR A 238 4.51 -11.80 31.18
C THR A 238 3.25 -12.06 31.99
N PRO A 239 2.09 -11.48 31.63
CA PRO A 239 0.84 -11.70 32.33
C PRO A 239 0.35 -13.16 32.24
N ASP A 240 -0.14 -13.70 33.35
CA ASP A 240 -0.82 -14.99 33.39
C ASP A 240 -2.22 -14.87 32.77
N TYR A 241 -2.46 -15.61 31.70
CA TYR A 241 -3.72 -15.63 30.94
C TYR A 241 -4.68 -16.74 31.40
N LYS A 242 -4.34 -17.50 32.45
CA LYS A 242 -5.20 -18.56 32.98
C LYS A 242 -6.57 -18.04 33.42
N GLY A 243 -7.61 -18.79 33.03
CA GLY A 243 -9.02 -18.51 33.32
C GLY A 243 -9.62 -17.39 32.48
N MET A 244 -8.87 -16.88 31.51
CA MET A 244 -9.37 -16.01 30.45
C MET A 244 -10.40 -16.79 29.60
N GLU A 245 -11.38 -16.07 29.08
CA GLU A 245 -12.38 -16.63 28.16
C GLU A 245 -12.61 -15.67 27.00
N VAL A 246 -12.47 -16.15 25.78
CA VAL A 246 -12.63 -15.36 24.56
C VAL A 246 -13.77 -15.98 23.74
N VAL A 247 -14.68 -15.12 23.27
CA VAL A 247 -15.77 -15.50 22.40
C VAL A 247 -15.50 -14.91 21.03
N VAL A 248 -15.43 -15.77 20.01
CA VAL A 248 -15.23 -15.37 18.61
C VAL A 248 -16.40 -15.82 17.75
N LYS A 249 -16.68 -15.10 16.68
CA LYS A 249 -17.71 -15.43 15.70
C LYS A 249 -17.07 -15.60 14.33
N ASP A 250 -17.27 -16.77 13.75
CA ASP A 250 -16.95 -17.06 12.37
C ASP A 250 -17.85 -16.21 11.48
N ILE A 251 -17.24 -15.35 10.67
CA ILE A 251 -17.93 -14.37 9.83
C ILE A 251 -18.59 -15.06 8.64
N VAL A 252 -17.96 -16.12 8.11
CA VAL A 252 -18.44 -16.89 6.95
C VAL A 252 -19.64 -17.75 7.32
N THR A 253 -19.55 -18.48 8.43
CA THR A 253 -20.59 -19.43 8.84
C THR A 253 -21.60 -18.84 9.84
N GLY A 254 -21.27 -17.71 10.45
CA GLY A 254 -22.05 -17.08 11.52
C GLY A 254 -21.99 -17.81 12.86
N LYS A 255 -21.15 -18.86 12.99
CA LYS A 255 -21.05 -19.69 14.20
C LYS A 255 -20.19 -19.02 15.26
N THR A 256 -20.61 -19.09 16.51
CA THR A 256 -19.85 -18.55 17.66
C THR A 256 -19.12 -19.66 18.40
N TYR A 257 -17.89 -19.39 18.80
CA TYR A 257 -17.02 -20.25 19.59
C TYR A 257 -16.67 -19.56 20.92
N THR A 258 -16.50 -20.36 21.97
CA THR A 258 -16.03 -19.88 23.27
C THR A 258 -14.79 -20.67 23.65
N ILE A 259 -13.67 -19.98 23.74
CA ILE A 259 -12.35 -20.52 24.06
C ILE A 259 -12.06 -20.18 25.52
N LYS A 260 -11.63 -21.17 26.29
CA LYS A 260 -11.28 -21.01 27.72
C LYS A 260 -9.84 -21.43 27.91
N PHE A 261 -9.06 -20.54 28.48
CA PHE A 261 -7.63 -20.76 28.66
C PHE A 261 -7.35 -21.34 30.04
N ASP A 262 -6.66 -22.47 30.10
CA ASP A 262 -6.18 -23.07 31.35
C ASP A 262 -4.74 -22.66 31.69
N GLY A 263 -4.07 -21.94 30.79
CA GLY A 263 -2.72 -21.42 30.94
C GLY A 263 -1.65 -22.35 30.38
N THR A 264 -2.02 -23.34 29.57
CA THR A 264 -1.10 -24.29 28.93
C THR A 264 -1.11 -24.22 27.41
N GLU A 265 -2.05 -23.47 26.85
CA GLU A 265 -2.17 -23.23 25.41
C GLU A 265 -0.98 -22.42 24.90
N ASP A 266 -0.49 -22.74 23.71
CA ASP A 266 0.53 -21.94 23.03
C ASP A 266 -0.17 -20.73 22.41
N ILE A 267 -0.05 -19.58 23.06
CA ILE A 267 -0.64 -18.31 22.63
C ILE A 267 0.39 -17.21 22.77
N TYR A 268 0.25 -16.18 21.97
CA TYR A 268 1.04 -14.97 22.14
C TYR A 268 0.39 -14.05 23.17
N VAL A 269 1.17 -13.59 24.14
CA VAL A 269 0.78 -12.60 25.14
C VAL A 269 1.92 -11.59 25.25
N ASP A 270 1.60 -10.31 25.09
CA ASP A 270 2.59 -9.25 25.22
C ASP A 270 3.17 -9.20 26.64
N ASP A 271 4.48 -9.02 26.70
CA ASP A 271 5.14 -8.65 27.95
C ASP A 271 4.75 -7.23 28.36
N VAL A 272 4.61 -7.02 29.67
CA VAL A 272 4.37 -5.69 30.23
C VAL A 272 5.71 -5.10 30.67
N CYS A 273 6.18 -4.08 29.96
CA CYS A 273 7.30 -3.26 30.38
C CYS A 273 6.87 -2.25 31.45
N VAL A 274 7.64 -2.16 32.54
CA VAL A 274 7.38 -1.28 33.68
C VAL A 274 8.57 -0.37 33.90
N ASP A 275 8.55 0.80 33.24
CA ASP A 275 9.63 1.79 33.30
C ASP A 275 9.84 2.34 34.72
N PHE A 276 8.76 2.47 35.50
CA PHE A 276 8.78 2.98 36.87
C PHE A 276 8.23 1.94 37.86
N PRO A 277 9.02 0.94 38.29
CA PRO A 277 8.56 -0.14 39.18
C PRO A 277 8.05 0.34 40.54
N ASP A 278 8.44 1.53 40.98
CA ASP A 278 8.05 2.11 42.27
C ASP A 278 6.67 2.79 42.24
N ASP A 279 6.19 3.17 41.06
CA ASP A 279 4.95 3.90 40.88
C ASP A 279 3.74 3.01 41.17
N LYS A 280 2.67 3.61 41.69
CA LYS A 280 1.48 2.92 42.17
C LYS A 280 0.32 3.04 41.19
N ASP A 281 -0.58 2.08 41.26
CA ASP A 281 -1.87 2.10 40.56
C ASP A 281 -1.74 2.24 39.03
N GLN A 282 -0.63 1.71 38.48
CA GLN A 282 -0.37 1.67 37.04
C GLN A 282 -1.31 0.67 36.37
N LYS A 283 -1.68 0.93 35.11
CA LYS A 283 -2.56 0.07 34.33
C LYS A 283 -1.94 -0.15 32.95
N PHE A 284 -1.97 -1.39 32.50
CA PHE A 284 -1.42 -1.78 31.22
C PHE A 284 -2.47 -2.54 30.42
N LYS A 285 -2.58 -2.22 29.14
CA LYS A 285 -3.35 -2.99 28.16
C LYS A 285 -2.39 -4.04 27.59
N VAL A 286 -2.75 -5.31 27.71
CA VAL A 286 -1.96 -6.46 27.30
C VAL A 286 -2.56 -7.00 26.02
N GLY A 287 -1.80 -7.02 24.93
CA GLY A 287 -2.21 -7.66 23.69
C GLY A 287 -2.05 -9.17 23.76
N CYS A 288 -2.93 -9.88 23.05
CA CYS A 288 -2.89 -11.32 22.89
C CYS A 288 -3.27 -11.68 21.46
N GLN A 289 -2.67 -12.73 20.94
CA GLN A 289 -3.00 -13.31 19.64
C GLN A 289 -3.18 -14.82 19.77
N ILE A 290 -4.18 -15.35 19.08
CA ILE A 290 -4.47 -16.79 19.01
C ILE A 290 -4.84 -17.20 17.60
N ASP A 291 -4.45 -18.41 17.19
CA ASP A 291 -5.07 -19.10 16.06
C ASP A 291 -6.32 -19.86 16.55
N VAL A 292 -7.50 -19.43 16.08
CA VAL A 292 -8.78 -20.03 16.47
C VAL A 292 -8.92 -21.47 15.96
N ASN A 293 -8.43 -21.76 14.74
CA ASN A 293 -8.54 -23.09 14.16
C ASN A 293 -7.62 -24.07 14.87
N GLU A 294 -6.38 -23.68 15.15
CA GLU A 294 -5.43 -24.52 15.88
C GLU A 294 -5.97 -24.87 17.27
N LEU A 295 -6.40 -23.86 18.04
CA LEU A 295 -6.91 -24.07 19.41
C LEU A 295 -8.17 -24.94 19.46
N LEU A 296 -9.00 -24.90 18.42
CA LEU A 296 -10.25 -25.67 18.35
C LEU A 296 -10.12 -26.99 17.58
N GLY A 297 -8.96 -27.28 16.98
CA GLY A 297 -8.74 -28.43 16.12
C GLY A 297 -9.63 -28.44 14.88
N LEU A 298 -9.83 -27.27 14.26
CA LEU A 298 -10.56 -27.11 13.01
C LEU A 298 -9.62 -27.28 11.81
N ASP A 299 -10.19 -27.57 10.64
CA ASP A 299 -9.42 -27.70 9.40
C ASP A 299 -8.74 -26.36 9.06
N GLU A 300 -7.47 -26.41 8.64
CA GLU A 300 -6.73 -25.25 8.15
C GLU A 300 -7.47 -24.59 6.99
N ASP A 301 -7.43 -23.26 6.97
CA ASP A 301 -8.06 -22.45 5.94
C ASP A 301 -6.96 -21.66 5.22
N GLU A 302 -6.65 -22.05 3.99
CA GLU A 302 -5.70 -21.31 3.16
C GLU A 302 -6.34 -20.05 2.54
N GLU A 303 -7.67 -19.98 2.54
CA GLU A 303 -8.40 -18.83 2.00
C GLU A 303 -8.42 -17.71 3.02
N TYR A 304 -8.75 -17.97 4.30
CA TYR A 304 -8.94 -16.96 5.35
C TYR A 304 -7.92 -17.01 6.50
N MET A 305 -7.58 -15.85 7.06
CA MET A 305 -6.79 -15.73 8.29
C MET A 305 -7.58 -16.23 9.51
N THR A 306 -6.95 -17.12 10.27
CA THR A 306 -7.53 -17.77 11.46
C THR A 306 -7.05 -17.17 12.77
N ASP A 307 -6.04 -16.30 12.69
CA ASP A 307 -5.53 -15.53 13.81
C ASP A 307 -6.51 -14.44 14.23
N VAL A 308 -6.62 -14.23 15.54
CA VAL A 308 -7.38 -13.11 16.11
C VAL A 308 -6.59 -12.42 17.20
N ASP A 309 -6.59 -11.10 17.13
CA ASP A 309 -6.00 -10.23 18.14
C ASP A 309 -7.06 -9.74 19.13
N PHE A 310 -6.69 -9.67 20.39
CA PHE A 310 -7.50 -9.07 21.44
C PHE A 310 -6.63 -8.56 22.59
N SER A 311 -7.26 -7.95 23.60
CA SER A 311 -6.53 -7.45 24.76
C SER A 311 -7.32 -7.52 26.05
N PHE A 312 -6.60 -7.48 27.17
CA PHE A 312 -7.17 -7.29 28.50
C PHE A 312 -6.32 -6.30 29.32
N VAL A 313 -6.87 -5.84 30.45
CA VAL A 313 -6.20 -4.85 31.30
C VAL A 313 -5.67 -5.51 32.57
N VAL A 314 -4.40 -5.25 32.86
CA VAL A 314 -3.77 -5.59 34.15
C VAL A 314 -3.45 -4.33 34.93
N LYS A 315 -3.33 -4.47 36.25
CA LYS A 315 -2.97 -3.41 37.17
C LYS A 315 -1.70 -3.77 37.90
N TYR A 316 -0.82 -2.80 38.09
CA TYR A 316 0.45 -2.98 38.77
C TYR A 316 0.56 -2.09 40.01
N ASN A 317 1.11 -2.68 41.09
CA ASN A 317 1.41 -2.02 42.36
C ASN A 317 0.21 -1.24 42.93
N VAL A 318 -0.94 -1.92 42.98
CA VAL A 318 -2.22 -1.37 43.40
C VAL A 318 -2.21 -1.02 44.89
N SER A 319 -2.57 0.21 45.23
CA SER A 319 -2.64 0.67 46.61
C SER A 319 -3.80 0.00 47.36
N LYS A 320 -3.61 -0.27 48.67
CA LYS A 320 -4.52 -1.07 49.52
C LYS A 320 -5.98 -0.60 49.55
N SER A 321 -6.27 0.61 49.06
CA SER A 321 -7.62 1.19 48.98
C SER A 321 -8.36 0.90 47.65
N ALA A 322 -7.68 0.35 46.65
CA ALA A 322 -8.25 0.08 45.32
C ALA A 322 -8.71 -1.38 45.12
N VAL A 323 -8.61 -2.21 46.17
CA VAL A 323 -9.18 -3.58 46.17
C VAL A 323 -10.69 -3.50 46.43
N THR A 324 -11.46 -3.14 45.41
CA THR A 324 -12.91 -3.38 45.39
C THR A 324 -13.22 -4.42 44.31
N SER A 325 -13.81 -5.52 44.75
CA SER A 325 -14.32 -6.62 43.93
C SER A 325 -15.69 -6.26 43.34
N SER A 326 -15.85 -6.30 42.02
CA SER A 326 -17.06 -6.72 41.27
C SER A 326 -16.82 -6.48 39.77
N THR A 327 -16.68 -7.49 38.92
CA THR A 327 -17.75 -8.20 38.19
C THR A 327 -18.78 -7.30 37.49
N LYS A 328 -18.39 -6.70 36.36
CA LYS A 328 -19.11 -6.54 35.08
C LYS A 328 -18.44 -5.41 34.31
N ASP A 329 -17.39 -5.72 33.57
CA ASP A 329 -17.01 -4.88 32.44
C ASP A 329 -17.62 -5.53 31.20
N THR A 330 -18.72 -4.93 30.74
CA THR A 330 -19.15 -5.07 29.36
C THR A 330 -18.05 -4.42 28.53
N ALA A 331 -17.43 -5.19 27.63
CA ALA A 331 -16.37 -4.70 26.75
C ALA A 331 -16.74 -3.33 26.17
N THR A 332 -15.99 -2.30 26.56
CA THR A 332 -16.01 -1.01 25.88
C THR A 332 -15.45 -1.26 24.49
N LYS A 333 -16.19 -0.81 23.48
CA LYS A 333 -15.79 -0.85 22.09
C LYS A 333 -14.69 0.21 21.89
N ASP A 334 -13.45 -0.13 22.25
CA ASP A 334 -12.27 0.68 21.98
C ASP A 334 -11.54 0.10 20.76
N THR A 335 -11.77 0.80 19.65
CA THR A 335 -11.08 0.69 18.37
C THR A 335 -9.61 1.17 18.52
N VAL A 336 -8.71 0.56 17.73
CA VAL A 336 -7.27 0.89 17.47
C VAL A 336 -6.28 0.61 18.64
N THR A 337 -5.01 0.16 18.47
CA THR A 337 -4.09 -0.08 17.33
C THR A 337 -3.04 -1.14 17.72
N LYS A 338 -2.41 -1.71 16.68
CA LYS A 338 -1.31 -2.68 16.56
C LYS A 338 -0.03 -2.36 17.39
N SER A 339 0.66 -3.42 17.78
CA SER A 339 2.13 -3.47 17.93
C SER A 339 2.65 -4.75 17.25
N ALA A 340 3.60 -4.61 16.32
CA ALA A 340 4.51 -5.70 15.95
C ALA A 340 5.66 -5.70 16.97
N THR A 341 6.25 -6.83 17.35
CA THR A 341 7.46 -7.39 16.72
C THR A 341 7.79 -8.78 17.30
N GLY A 342 8.21 -9.76 16.48
CA GLY A 342 8.90 -10.96 16.95
C GLY A 342 9.02 -12.08 15.92
N GLY A 343 10.12 -12.12 15.15
CA GLY A 343 10.39 -13.17 14.16
C GLY A 343 11.05 -14.43 14.74
N ASN A 344 10.67 -15.60 14.22
CA ASN A 344 11.57 -16.51 13.50
C ASN A 344 10.85 -17.81 13.09
N GLY A 345 10.40 -17.86 11.84
CA GLY A 345 9.98 -19.08 11.17
C GLY A 345 10.30 -18.95 9.69
N ALA A 346 11.32 -19.67 9.22
CA ALA A 346 11.70 -19.69 7.81
C ALA A 346 10.55 -20.30 6.97
N VAL A 347 9.80 -19.46 6.26
CA VAL A 347 8.79 -19.88 5.29
C VAL A 347 8.95 -19.08 3.99
N GLN A 348 8.74 -19.78 2.88
CA GLN A 348 9.09 -19.41 1.52
C GLN A 348 8.69 -18.00 1.12
N THR A 349 9.66 -17.30 0.52
CA THR A 349 9.48 -16.06 -0.24
C THR A 349 8.42 -16.23 -1.33
N GLY A 350 7.18 -15.86 -1.02
CA GLY A 350 6.22 -15.34 -1.99
C GLY A 350 6.74 -14.03 -2.58
N ASN A 351 6.35 -13.72 -3.81
CA ASN A 351 7.05 -12.85 -4.76
C ASN A 351 7.59 -11.49 -4.23
N PRO A 352 8.79 -11.06 -4.68
CA PRO A 352 9.51 -9.88 -4.16
C PRO A 352 9.04 -8.50 -4.68
N MET A 353 7.84 -8.37 -5.24
CA MET A 353 7.51 -7.19 -6.08
C MET A 353 6.46 -6.24 -5.49
N THR A 354 5.50 -6.71 -4.68
CA THR A 354 4.51 -5.85 -3.99
C THR A 354 5.11 -4.97 -2.89
N ALA A 355 6.33 -5.30 -2.45
CA ALA A 355 7.03 -4.57 -1.41
C ALA A 355 7.55 -3.20 -1.87
N VAL A 356 7.75 -2.93 -3.17
CA VAL A 356 8.52 -1.75 -3.62
C VAL A 356 7.74 -0.43 -3.47
N SER A 357 6.43 -0.44 -3.65
CA SER A 357 5.57 0.76 -3.54
C SER A 357 5.29 1.14 -2.08
N VAL A 358 4.97 0.16 -1.23
CA VAL A 358 4.80 0.36 0.23
C VAL A 358 6.16 0.60 0.90
N ALA A 359 7.22 -0.11 0.50
CA ALA A 359 8.55 0.11 1.05
C ALA A 359 9.15 1.45 0.63
N LEU A 360 8.78 2.10 -0.48
CA LEU A 360 9.26 3.46 -0.78
C LEU A 360 8.61 4.49 0.15
N VAL A 361 7.31 4.36 0.42
CA VAL A 361 6.55 5.21 1.37
C VAL A 361 7.05 4.96 2.80
N MET A 362 7.29 3.70 3.17
CA MET A 362 7.85 3.32 4.46
C MET A 362 9.35 3.64 4.58
N LEU A 363 10.20 3.49 3.55
CA LEU A 363 11.63 3.89 3.58
C LEU A 363 11.79 5.38 3.76
N VAL A 364 10.83 6.15 3.24
CA VAL A 364 10.80 7.59 3.35
C VAL A 364 10.34 8.03 4.74
N ALA A 365 9.29 7.42 5.28
CA ALA A 365 8.87 7.64 6.67
C ALA A 365 9.97 7.18 7.65
N SER A 366 10.63 6.06 7.36
CA SER A 366 11.77 5.52 8.11
C SER A 366 13.02 6.37 7.94
N GLY A 367 13.24 6.95 6.76
CA GLY A 367 14.40 7.80 6.45
C GLY A 367 14.32 9.15 7.15
N ALA A 368 13.14 9.76 7.19
CA ALA A 368 12.88 10.95 8.00
C ALA A 368 13.06 10.66 9.50
N MET A 369 12.59 9.50 9.98
CA MET A 369 12.84 9.07 11.37
C MET A 369 14.33 8.80 11.64
N PHE A 370 15.07 8.18 10.72
CA PHE A 370 16.48 7.83 10.87
C PHE A 370 17.41 9.06 10.83
N VAL A 371 17.10 10.06 10.00
CA VAL A 371 17.85 11.33 9.92
C VAL A 371 17.56 12.22 11.14
N CYS A 372 16.32 12.23 11.65
CA CYS A 372 15.97 12.90 12.90
C CYS A 372 16.66 12.26 14.12
N TYR A 373 16.81 10.93 14.15
CA TYR A 373 17.52 10.24 15.23
C TYR A 373 19.03 10.49 15.20
N ARG A 374 19.67 10.48 14.00
CA ARG A 374 21.11 10.79 13.86
C ARG A 374 21.49 12.20 14.34
N ARG A 375 20.63 13.20 14.13
CA ARG A 375 20.90 14.59 14.55
C ARG A 375 20.85 14.80 16.07
N LYS A 376 20.23 13.90 16.84
CA LYS A 376 20.25 13.93 18.31
C LYS A 376 21.51 13.30 18.90
N ILE A 377 22.18 12.39 18.20
CA ILE A 377 23.41 11.72 18.69
C ILE A 377 24.68 12.53 18.37
N GLU A 378 24.64 13.43 17.38
CA GLU A 378 25.78 14.31 17.01
C GLU A 378 25.79 15.70 17.71
N LYS A 379 24.94 15.93 18.72
CA LYS A 379 25.01 17.09 19.62
C LYS A 379 25.18 16.62 21.05
#